data_AF-A0A1W9RJ61-F1
#
_entry.id   AF-A0A1W9RJ61-F1
#
_cell.length_a   1.000
_cell.length_b   1.000
_cell.length_c   1.000
_cell.angle_alpha   90.00
_cell.angle_beta   90.00
_cell.angle_gamma   90.00
#
_symmetry.space_group_name_H-M   'P 1'
#
loop_
_entity.id
_entity.type
_entity.pdbx_description
1 polymer ?
#
loop_
_entity_poly.entity_id
_entity_poly.type
_entity_poly.pdbx_seq_one_letter_code
_entity_poly.pdbx_strand_id
1 'polypeptide(L)'
;MNLRDVLSPFYAWKRTLEKPFTIKRPVEEVRRGAPGYRGFHINDVGKCIGCGSCSRICQNGAIDMVPVEGIKSGHGDSGLRPRIDYGRCCWCALCVDICPTGSLGMSNKYNWISPDGDEFVFTPGVDDKNWDQSSEGYRRRDETWLIEPVKTDMPVLEPEVRRRSFEEVAEGYDDELARREAMRCIECGLCIEACPTHMDVPQYIKSIRDNNLEEGLRILYETNPFSESCGRICTARCQDACPLGREGEPVMIRWLKRYITDRTAPRAREILADFHSLPQTGKKVAIVGGGPSGLTAAYYLKSYGHNATIFEMHDELGGMLRYGIPEYRLPKAILDREIKTILDTGVETKLEVKIGEDVSLKDLYDDYDAVFVSIGAQRGTSMPIEGIDTPGVLVGVDFLDEIAKGKRPNLGEKVAVIGGGNTAMDVCRTSVRLGSKEVVVLYRRTEREMPAAHEEVEEAREEGVRFEFLTAPTIISKKDDKLELECIRMELGEPDESGRRRPVPIEGSEFKITADTCIMAIGQKVENVMAEQVGVETTRWGTFEVDEDTLTTNVEGIFAGGDCETGPDDAIKAIAAGKKAAYFINRYLKED
;
A
#
# COMPACT_ATOMS: atom_id res chain seq x y z
N MET A 1 72.02 13.05 15.17
CA MET A 1 71.32 13.66 14.01
C MET A 1 71.72 12.91 12.76
N ASN A 2 70.75 12.53 11.93
CA ASN A 2 71.03 11.92 10.63
C ASN A 2 71.68 12.99 9.74
N LEU A 3 72.60 12.59 8.86
CA LEU A 3 73.19 13.46 7.83
C LEU A 3 72.12 14.24 7.04
N ARG A 4 70.95 13.61 6.83
CA ARG A 4 69.78 14.21 6.19
C ARG A 4 69.22 15.41 6.95
N ASP A 5 69.25 15.39 8.29
CA ASP A 5 68.74 16.48 9.13
C ASP A 5 69.68 17.68 9.10
N VAL A 6 71.00 17.41 9.14
CA VAL A 6 72.06 18.43 9.06
C VAL A 6 72.07 19.12 7.68
N LEU A 7 71.77 18.37 6.62
CA LEU A 7 71.75 18.88 5.24
C LEU A 7 70.39 19.46 4.82
N SER A 8 69.31 19.19 5.56
CA SER A 8 67.96 19.66 5.25
C SER A 8 67.84 21.18 5.05
N PRO A 9 68.53 22.06 5.82
CA PRO A 9 68.41 23.50 5.63
C PRO A 9 69.05 23.98 4.33
N PHE A 10 70.04 23.24 3.80
CA PHE A 10 70.73 23.57 2.56
C PHE A 10 69.95 23.15 1.31
N TYR A 11 68.96 22.25 1.42
CA TYR A 11 68.06 21.94 0.30
C TYR A 11 67.22 23.15 -0.14
N ALA A 12 66.97 24.11 0.76
CA ALA A 12 66.30 25.36 0.41
C ALA A 12 67.11 26.19 -0.60
N TRP A 13 68.44 26.06 -0.61
CA TRP A 13 69.31 26.75 -1.58
C TRP A 13 69.18 26.20 -3.01
N LYS A 14 68.57 25.03 -3.20
CA LYS A 14 68.24 24.54 -4.55
C LYS A 14 67.17 25.41 -5.22
N ARG A 15 66.34 26.09 -4.43
CA ARG A 15 65.21 26.89 -4.92
C ARG A 15 65.41 28.40 -4.75
N THR A 16 66.56 28.87 -4.26
CA THR A 16 66.83 30.32 -4.07
C THR A 16 66.88 31.10 -5.38
N LEU A 17 67.18 30.44 -6.51
CA LEU A 17 67.16 31.02 -7.85
C LEU A 17 65.86 30.69 -8.63
N GLU A 18 65.02 29.79 -8.11
CA GLU A 18 63.68 29.58 -8.67
C GLU A 18 62.85 30.82 -8.33
N LYS A 19 62.32 31.51 -9.34
CA LYS A 19 61.36 32.59 -9.09
C LYS A 19 60.19 32.00 -8.30
N PRO A 20 59.77 32.61 -7.17
CA PRO A 20 58.58 32.15 -6.48
C PRO A 20 57.41 32.11 -7.47
N PHE A 21 56.77 30.96 -7.58
CA PHE A 21 55.56 30.82 -8.37
C PHE A 21 54.44 31.55 -7.62
N THR A 22 54.23 32.81 -7.98
CA THR A 22 53.13 33.63 -7.46
C THR A 22 52.13 33.79 -8.60
N ILE A 23 50.94 33.22 -8.43
CA ILE A 23 49.81 33.51 -9.32
C ILE A 23 49.45 34.98 -9.09
N LYS A 24 49.87 35.86 -10.01
CA LYS A 24 49.72 37.31 -9.86
C LYS A 24 48.26 37.77 -9.82
N ARG A 25 47.34 36.95 -10.37
CA ARG A 25 45.89 37.13 -10.32
C ARG A 25 45.23 35.76 -10.12
N PRO A 26 45.03 35.31 -8.87
CA PRO A 26 44.40 34.00 -8.59
C PRO A 26 42.97 33.87 -9.12
N VAL A 27 42.38 34.98 -9.59
CA VAL A 27 41.03 35.07 -10.15
C VAL A 27 41.00 34.75 -11.66
N GLU A 28 42.10 34.94 -12.39
CA GLU A 28 42.15 34.77 -13.86
C GLU A 28 42.56 33.36 -14.28
N GLU A 29 43.45 32.72 -13.51
CA GLU A 29 43.79 31.30 -13.67
C GLU A 29 42.91 30.47 -12.73
N VAL A 30 41.68 30.16 -13.15
CA VAL A 30 40.82 29.22 -12.43
C VAL A 30 41.46 27.84 -12.50
N ARG A 31 42.32 27.52 -11.52
CA ARG A 31 42.86 26.18 -11.30
C ARG A 31 41.69 25.21 -11.30
N ARG A 32 41.61 24.25 -12.23
CA ARG A 32 40.45 23.34 -12.24
C ARG A 32 40.45 22.51 -10.96
N GLY A 33 39.27 22.34 -10.35
CA GLY A 33 39.12 21.44 -9.22
C GLY A 33 39.48 20.01 -9.64
N ALA A 34 39.98 19.22 -8.70
CA ALA A 34 40.21 17.80 -8.98
C ALA A 34 38.89 17.13 -9.40
N PRO A 35 38.90 16.10 -10.27
CA PRO A 35 37.67 15.49 -10.77
C PRO A 35 36.72 15.00 -9.67
N GLY A 36 37.24 14.52 -8.52
CA GLY A 36 36.43 14.10 -7.36
C GLY A 36 36.28 15.14 -6.26
N TYR A 37 36.61 16.41 -6.51
CA TYR A 37 36.50 17.46 -5.52
C TYR A 37 35.03 17.65 -5.09
N ARG A 38 34.81 17.82 -3.79
CA ARG A 38 33.50 18.09 -3.20
C ARG A 38 33.24 19.59 -3.21
N GLY A 39 32.74 20.09 -4.34
CA GLY A 39 32.41 21.49 -4.57
C GLY A 39 31.00 21.85 -4.16
N PHE A 40 30.28 22.59 -4.99
CA PHE A 40 28.90 22.99 -4.70
C PHE A 40 27.90 21.92 -5.11
N HIS A 41 26.82 21.76 -4.35
CA HIS A 41 25.82 20.73 -4.54
C HIS A 41 25.09 20.96 -5.85
N ILE A 42 24.72 19.84 -6.46
CA ILE A 42 23.80 19.75 -7.58
C ILE A 42 22.68 18.81 -7.18
N ASN A 43 21.51 19.00 -7.77
CA ASN A 43 20.36 18.15 -7.50
C ASN A 43 19.58 17.90 -8.79
N ASP A 44 19.32 16.63 -9.09
CA ASP A 44 18.33 16.24 -10.08
C ASP A 44 16.94 16.34 -9.41
N VAL A 45 16.27 17.47 -9.62
CA VAL A 45 14.97 17.79 -9.00
C VAL A 45 13.88 16.79 -9.42
N GLY A 46 13.99 16.17 -10.59
CA GLY A 46 13.06 15.16 -11.08
C GLY A 46 13.24 13.80 -10.40
N LYS A 47 14.44 13.50 -9.90
CA LYS A 47 14.72 12.30 -9.09
C LYS A 47 14.58 12.53 -7.59
N CYS A 48 14.71 13.77 -7.13
CA CYS A 48 14.58 14.10 -5.72
C CYS A 48 13.12 13.95 -5.29
N ILE A 49 12.87 13.28 -4.15
CA ILE A 49 11.51 13.09 -3.61
C ILE A 49 11.26 13.85 -2.29
N GLY A 50 12.23 14.66 -1.88
CA GLY A 50 12.11 15.46 -0.67
C GLY A 50 12.01 14.68 0.65
N CYS A 51 12.59 13.47 0.74
CA CYS A 51 12.53 12.62 1.95
C CYS A 51 13.31 13.16 3.17
N GLY A 52 14.08 14.23 3.00
CA GLY A 52 14.80 14.91 4.08
C GLY A 52 16.02 14.18 4.66
N SER A 53 16.44 13.02 4.10
CA SER A 53 17.61 12.29 4.59
C SER A 53 18.89 13.12 4.55
N CYS A 54 19.06 13.96 3.53
CA CYS A 54 20.18 14.89 3.41
C CYS A 54 20.21 15.93 4.55
N SER A 55 19.05 16.44 4.96
CA SER A 55 18.91 17.38 6.06
C SER A 55 19.21 16.69 7.40
N ARG A 56 18.62 15.51 7.64
CA ARG A 56 18.78 14.80 8.91
C ARG A 56 20.19 14.28 9.16
N ILE A 57 20.93 13.89 8.12
CA ILE A 57 22.34 13.48 8.28
C ILE A 57 23.29 14.68 8.45
N CYS A 58 22.82 15.90 8.18
CA CYS A 58 23.66 17.10 8.22
C CYS A 58 23.89 17.55 9.67
N GLN A 59 25.01 17.10 10.27
CA GLN A 59 25.39 17.47 11.63
C GLN A 59 25.58 18.98 11.85
N ASN A 60 25.82 19.74 10.77
CA ASN A 60 25.99 21.19 10.83
C ASN A 60 24.67 21.97 10.74
N GLY A 61 23.53 21.29 10.50
CA GLY A 61 22.25 21.98 10.25
C GLY A 61 22.33 22.95 9.07
N ALA A 62 23.05 22.55 8.02
CA ALA A 62 23.29 23.36 6.83
C ALA A 62 22.27 23.13 5.72
N ILE A 63 21.32 22.21 5.89
CA ILE A 63 20.35 21.83 4.86
C ILE A 63 18.95 21.92 5.45
N ASP A 64 18.14 22.81 4.89
CA ASP A 64 16.70 22.90 5.15
C ASP A 64 15.94 22.20 4.03
N MET A 65 14.77 21.63 4.34
CA MET A 65 13.85 21.13 3.31
C MET A 65 12.78 22.20 3.06
N VAL A 66 12.70 22.72 1.84
CA VAL A 66 11.81 23.84 1.49
C VAL A 66 10.87 23.46 0.35
N PRO A 67 9.62 23.98 0.34
CA PRO A 67 8.72 23.80 -0.80
C PRO A 67 9.28 24.51 -2.03
N VAL A 68 9.06 23.92 -3.20
CA VAL A 68 9.47 24.49 -4.50
C VAL A 68 8.25 24.70 -5.36
N GLU A 69 8.15 25.87 -5.98
CA GLU A 69 7.04 26.20 -6.87
C GLU A 69 6.96 25.22 -8.05
N GLY A 70 5.74 24.75 -8.35
CA GLY A 70 5.49 23.79 -9.43
C GLY A 70 5.67 22.31 -9.04
N ILE A 71 6.20 22.00 -7.85
CA ILE A 71 6.32 20.62 -7.35
C ILE A 71 5.26 20.38 -6.28
N LYS A 72 4.29 19.52 -6.58
CA LYS A 72 3.23 19.14 -5.64
C LYS A 72 3.62 17.89 -4.84
N SER A 73 3.17 17.83 -3.59
CA SER A 73 3.23 16.61 -2.78
C SER A 73 2.30 15.53 -3.33
N GLY A 74 2.73 14.28 -3.32
CA GLY A 74 1.93 13.13 -3.72
C GLY A 74 2.77 11.95 -4.20
N HIS A 75 2.22 10.74 -4.11
CA HIS A 75 2.84 9.50 -4.62
C HIS A 75 4.32 9.28 -4.21
N GLY A 76 4.63 9.54 -2.93
CA GLY A 76 5.99 9.38 -2.41
C GLY A 76 6.94 10.52 -2.76
N ASP A 77 6.43 11.72 -3.09
CA ASP A 77 7.17 12.99 -3.11
C ASP A 77 6.55 13.96 -2.10
N SER A 78 7.36 14.59 -1.25
CA SER A 78 6.88 15.58 -0.27
C SER A 78 6.64 16.97 -0.86
N GLY A 79 7.07 17.22 -2.09
CA GLY A 79 7.12 18.56 -2.68
C GLY A 79 8.27 19.43 -2.16
N LEU A 80 9.10 18.90 -1.26
CA LEU A 80 10.23 19.62 -0.66
C LEU A 80 11.53 19.33 -1.40
N ARG A 81 12.46 20.30 -1.45
CA ARG A 81 13.82 20.14 -1.97
C ARG A 81 14.83 20.73 -0.98
N PRO A 82 16.09 20.23 -0.97
CA PRO A 82 17.10 20.72 -0.05
C PRO A 82 17.57 22.11 -0.44
N ARG A 83 17.52 23.06 0.50
CA ARG A 83 18.19 24.36 0.43
C ARG A 83 19.41 24.34 1.34
N ILE A 84 20.55 24.77 0.83
CA ILE A 84 21.85 24.55 1.45
C ILE A 84 22.49 25.88 1.82
N ASP A 85 22.84 26.03 3.10
CA ASP A 85 23.58 27.15 3.67
C ASP A 85 25.09 26.84 3.67
N TYR A 86 25.82 27.48 2.75
CA TYR A 86 27.27 27.33 2.65
C TYR A 86 28.08 28.06 3.71
N GLY A 87 27.46 28.94 4.49
CA GLY A 87 28.05 29.48 5.71
C GLY A 87 28.19 28.41 6.80
N ARG A 88 27.38 27.34 6.75
CA ARG A 88 27.39 26.23 7.72
C ARG A 88 27.97 24.93 7.17
N CYS A 89 27.89 24.71 5.86
CA CYS A 89 28.34 23.47 5.24
C CYS A 89 29.83 23.19 5.53
N CYS A 90 30.19 21.92 5.77
CA CYS A 90 31.59 21.48 5.92
C CYS A 90 32.09 20.57 4.78
N TRP A 91 31.31 20.45 3.69
CA TRP A 91 31.67 19.65 2.50
C TRP A 91 32.01 18.17 2.77
N CYS A 92 31.38 17.55 3.79
CA CYS A 92 31.62 16.15 4.14
C CYS A 92 30.98 15.13 3.17
N ALA A 93 30.03 15.57 2.33
CA ALA A 93 29.26 14.78 1.36
C ALA A 93 28.36 13.66 1.91
N LEU A 94 28.16 13.56 3.23
CA LEU A 94 27.24 12.56 3.82
C LEU A 94 25.80 12.70 3.29
N CYS A 95 25.36 13.93 2.98
CA CYS A 95 24.07 14.21 2.36
C CYS A 95 23.92 13.59 0.96
N VAL A 96 25.02 13.47 0.21
CA VAL A 96 25.06 12.79 -1.10
C VAL A 96 25.08 11.27 -0.88
N ASP A 97 25.89 10.79 0.05
CA ASP A 97 26.03 9.35 0.31
C ASP A 97 24.74 8.72 0.86
N ILE A 98 23.96 9.45 1.68
CA ILE A 98 22.67 8.97 2.22
C ILE A 98 21.50 9.14 1.26
N CYS A 99 21.67 9.88 0.15
CA CYS A 99 20.56 10.22 -0.73
C CYS A 99 19.98 8.94 -1.36
N PRO A 100 18.74 8.51 -1.03
CA PRO A 100 18.24 7.21 -1.45
C PRO A 100 17.89 7.14 -2.94
N THR A 101 17.73 8.29 -3.60
CA THR A 101 17.36 8.39 -5.01
C THR A 101 18.53 8.76 -5.92
N GLY A 102 19.74 8.91 -5.37
CA GLY A 102 20.91 9.35 -6.11
C GLY A 102 20.78 10.75 -6.73
N SER A 103 19.77 11.54 -6.32
CA SER A 103 19.48 12.87 -6.89
C SER A 103 20.54 13.92 -6.56
N LEU A 104 21.17 13.82 -5.38
CA LEU A 104 22.18 14.77 -4.95
C LEU A 104 23.58 14.38 -5.42
N GLY A 105 24.34 15.40 -5.83
CA GLY A 105 25.78 15.30 -6.08
C GLY A 105 26.49 16.58 -5.66
N MET A 106 27.80 16.64 -5.86
CA MET A 106 28.59 17.87 -5.72
C MET A 106 29.41 18.07 -6.99
N SER A 107 29.46 19.29 -7.51
CA SER A 107 30.35 19.70 -8.60
C SER A 107 31.82 19.68 -8.15
N ASN A 108 32.76 19.86 -9.08
CA ASN A 108 34.18 20.09 -8.73
C ASN A 108 34.55 21.58 -8.63
N LYS A 109 33.59 22.49 -8.62
CA LYS A 109 33.85 23.93 -8.43
C LYS A 109 34.30 24.20 -7.01
N TYR A 110 35.36 24.99 -6.86
CA TYR A 110 35.94 25.36 -5.56
C TYR A 110 35.93 26.86 -5.30
N ASN A 111 35.43 27.68 -6.25
CA ASN A 111 35.41 29.12 -6.11
C ASN A 111 34.00 29.66 -6.36
N TRP A 112 33.47 30.39 -5.37
CA TRP A 112 32.24 31.18 -5.45
C TRP A 112 32.49 32.46 -4.65
N ILE A 113 32.49 33.59 -5.35
CA ILE A 113 32.74 34.91 -4.77
C ILE A 113 31.49 35.73 -5.02
N SER A 114 30.89 36.25 -3.96
CA SER A 114 29.78 37.18 -4.03
C SER A 114 29.91 38.22 -2.93
N PRO A 115 29.59 39.51 -3.19
CA PRO A 115 29.46 40.51 -2.15
C PRO A 115 28.16 40.35 -1.33
N ASP A 116 27.20 39.58 -1.83
CA ASP A 116 25.94 39.27 -1.17
C ASP A 116 26.06 37.94 -0.40
N GLY A 117 25.82 38.00 0.91
CA GLY A 117 25.86 36.81 1.78
C GLY A 117 24.72 35.84 1.52
N ASP A 118 23.56 36.36 1.08
CA ASP A 118 22.35 35.56 0.91
C ASP A 118 22.46 34.62 -0.31
N GLU A 119 23.31 34.96 -1.29
CA GLU A 119 23.56 34.10 -2.43
C GLU A 119 24.11 32.73 -2.02
N PHE A 120 24.86 32.63 -0.90
CA PHE A 120 25.44 31.39 -0.39
C PHE A 120 24.41 30.44 0.26
N VAL A 121 23.14 30.83 0.29
CA VAL A 121 22.02 29.97 0.64
C VAL A 121 21.21 29.72 -0.63
N PHE A 122 21.27 28.51 -1.18
CA PHE A 122 20.56 28.21 -2.43
C PHE A 122 20.00 26.79 -2.48
N THR A 123 19.03 26.59 -3.36
CA THR A 123 18.31 25.35 -3.61
C THR A 123 18.84 24.73 -4.90
N PRO A 124 19.71 23.71 -4.84
CA PRO A 124 20.34 23.16 -6.03
C PRO A 124 19.31 22.59 -7.02
N GLY A 125 19.56 22.82 -8.32
CA GLY A 125 18.66 22.42 -9.40
C GLY A 125 17.38 23.26 -9.53
N VAL A 126 17.17 24.24 -8.65
CA VAL A 126 16.07 25.22 -8.71
C VAL A 126 16.65 26.62 -8.95
N ASP A 127 17.61 27.01 -8.11
CA ASP A 127 18.35 28.26 -8.30
C ASP A 127 19.49 28.02 -9.28
N ASP A 128 19.39 28.58 -10.49
CA ASP A 128 20.36 28.37 -11.56
C ASP A 128 21.79 28.78 -11.13
N LYS A 129 22.72 27.82 -11.22
CA LYS A 129 24.15 28.05 -11.01
C LYS A 129 24.96 27.53 -12.19
N ASN A 130 26.11 28.16 -12.42
CA ASN A 130 27.02 27.81 -13.54
C ASN A 130 27.69 26.42 -13.41
N TRP A 131 27.35 25.64 -12.38
CA TRP A 131 27.89 24.31 -12.09
C TRP A 131 26.85 23.21 -12.06
N ASP A 132 25.57 23.51 -12.29
CA ASP A 132 24.50 22.52 -12.24
C ASP A 132 24.71 21.40 -13.27
N GLN A 133 25.32 21.73 -14.40
CA GLN A 133 25.67 20.81 -15.48
C GLN A 133 27.07 20.20 -15.34
N SER A 134 27.69 20.29 -14.15
CA SER A 134 29.04 19.75 -13.92
C SER A 134 29.03 18.22 -13.97
N SER A 135 29.67 17.66 -15.00
CA SER A 135 29.91 16.21 -15.10
C SER A 135 30.99 15.72 -14.12
N GLU A 136 31.84 16.62 -13.64
CA GLU A 136 32.86 16.34 -12.63
C GLU A 136 32.35 16.68 -11.21
N GLY A 137 33.01 16.10 -10.21
CA GLY A 137 32.77 16.29 -8.79
C GLY A 137 32.40 14.99 -8.09
N TYR A 138 31.97 15.09 -6.84
CA TYR A 138 31.61 13.93 -6.03
C TYR A 138 30.21 13.42 -6.35
N ARG A 139 30.09 12.10 -6.50
CA ARG A 139 28.83 11.34 -6.54
C ARG A 139 28.96 10.17 -5.58
N ARG A 140 27.84 9.69 -5.05
CA ARG A 140 27.82 8.42 -4.31
C ARG A 140 28.35 7.32 -5.23
N ARG A 141 29.20 6.44 -4.71
CA ARG A 141 29.67 5.26 -5.44
C ARG A 141 28.73 4.08 -5.17
N ASP A 142 28.55 3.21 -6.17
CA ASP A 142 27.67 2.03 -6.05
C ASP A 142 28.10 1.06 -4.95
N GLU A 143 29.38 1.09 -4.57
CA GLU A 143 29.96 0.25 -3.50
C GLU A 143 29.72 0.84 -2.09
N THR A 144 29.17 2.04 -1.97
CA THR A 144 29.11 2.83 -0.72
C THR A 144 27.68 3.12 -0.27
N TRP A 145 26.80 2.13 -0.36
CA TRP A 145 25.46 2.23 0.21
C TRP A 145 25.54 2.31 1.74
N LEU A 146 25.11 3.44 2.31
CA LEU A 146 24.96 3.58 3.76
C LEU A 146 23.74 2.82 4.30
N ILE A 147 22.81 2.44 3.42
CA ILE A 147 21.58 1.71 3.73
C ILE A 147 21.52 0.51 2.79
N GLU A 148 21.27 -0.68 3.33
CA GLU A 148 21.16 -1.92 2.56
C GLU A 148 20.09 -1.79 1.45
N PRO A 149 20.47 -1.84 0.15
CA PRO A 149 19.55 -1.63 -0.95
C PRO A 149 18.60 -2.79 -1.18
N VAL A 150 18.94 -4.01 -0.75
CA VAL A 150 18.13 -5.22 -0.96
C VAL A 150 17.21 -5.48 0.23
N LYS A 151 15.99 -5.90 -0.03
CA LYS A 151 15.04 -6.25 1.04
C LYS A 151 15.41 -7.56 1.72
N THR A 152 14.81 -7.78 2.87
CA THR A 152 14.78 -9.10 3.51
C THR A 152 13.61 -9.90 2.97
N ASP A 153 13.90 -11.01 2.28
CA ASP A 153 12.84 -11.86 1.73
C ASP A 153 11.99 -12.50 2.82
N MET A 154 10.69 -12.60 2.56
CA MET A 154 9.74 -13.30 3.42
C MET A 154 9.90 -14.81 3.21
N PRO A 155 10.16 -15.60 4.26
CA PRO A 155 10.09 -17.06 4.14
C PRO A 155 8.68 -17.49 3.72
N VAL A 156 8.63 -18.37 2.71
CA VAL A 156 7.39 -18.88 2.14
C VAL A 156 7.47 -20.39 1.97
N LEU A 157 6.32 -21.06 2.07
CA LEU A 157 6.22 -22.47 1.77
C LEU A 157 6.58 -22.75 0.30
N GLU A 158 7.32 -23.85 0.09
CA GLU A 158 7.70 -24.32 -1.25
C GLU A 158 6.47 -24.60 -2.14
N PRO A 159 6.51 -24.27 -3.44
CA PRO A 159 5.39 -24.43 -4.36
C PRO A 159 4.75 -25.83 -4.35
N GLU A 160 5.56 -26.90 -4.29
CA GLU A 160 5.09 -28.29 -4.28
C GLU A 160 4.30 -28.66 -3.03
N VAL A 161 4.59 -27.98 -1.91
CA VAL A 161 3.90 -28.17 -0.62
C VAL A 161 2.63 -27.34 -0.61
N ARG A 162 2.74 -26.02 -0.83
CA ARG A 162 1.61 -25.10 -0.67
C ARG A 162 0.47 -25.33 -1.67
N ARG A 163 0.76 -25.90 -2.85
CA ARG A 163 -0.28 -26.25 -3.82
C ARG A 163 -1.21 -27.39 -3.36
N ARG A 164 -0.87 -28.09 -2.28
CA ARG A 164 -1.62 -29.26 -1.75
C ARG A 164 -2.32 -28.99 -0.41
N SER A 165 -2.14 -27.81 0.18
CA SER A 165 -2.73 -27.45 1.46
C SER A 165 -3.31 -26.04 1.42
N PHE A 166 -4.20 -25.75 2.37
CA PHE A 166 -4.72 -24.40 2.63
C PHE A 166 -3.94 -23.72 3.77
N GLU A 167 -2.73 -24.20 4.09
CA GLU A 167 -1.86 -23.59 5.09
C GLU A 167 -1.38 -22.22 4.63
N GLU A 168 -1.14 -21.32 5.59
CA GLU A 168 -0.63 -19.98 5.31
C GLU A 168 0.70 -20.07 4.54
N VAL A 169 0.77 -19.41 3.38
CA VAL A 169 1.94 -19.51 2.49
C VAL A 169 3.15 -18.76 3.04
N ALA A 170 2.94 -17.55 3.56
CA ALA A 170 4.00 -16.74 4.14
C ALA A 170 4.20 -17.13 5.61
N GLU A 171 5.42 -17.54 5.98
CA GLU A 171 5.73 -18.07 7.31
C GLU A 171 5.94 -16.97 8.37
N GLY A 172 6.25 -15.75 7.93
CA GLY A 172 6.52 -14.60 8.80
C GLY A 172 8.02 -14.42 9.11
N TYR A 173 8.38 -13.23 9.61
CA TYR A 173 9.75 -12.96 10.04
C TYR A 173 10.03 -13.48 11.45
N ASP A 174 11.24 -13.98 11.64
CA ASP A 174 11.83 -14.11 12.97
C ASP A 174 12.42 -12.77 13.46
N ASP A 175 13.03 -12.78 14.65
CA ASP A 175 13.61 -11.58 15.27
C ASP A 175 14.80 -11.01 14.51
N GLU A 176 15.60 -11.85 13.86
CA GLU A 176 16.77 -11.42 13.12
C GLU A 176 16.36 -10.76 11.81
N LEU A 177 15.48 -11.41 11.05
CA LEU A 177 14.95 -10.90 9.78
C LEU A 177 14.17 -9.60 9.97
N ALA A 178 13.30 -9.54 10.97
CA ALA A 178 12.52 -8.32 11.25
C ALA A 178 13.40 -7.15 11.65
N ARG A 179 14.42 -7.36 12.50
CA ARG A 179 15.38 -6.31 12.87
C ARG A 179 16.20 -5.85 11.68
N ARG A 180 16.71 -6.79 10.86
CA ARG A 180 17.47 -6.47 9.65
C ARG A 180 16.67 -5.58 8.70
N GLU A 181 15.41 -5.94 8.47
CA GLU A 181 14.52 -5.17 7.61
C GLU A 181 14.13 -3.81 8.23
N ALA A 182 13.84 -3.77 9.53
CA ALA A 182 13.51 -2.53 10.24
C ALA A 182 14.64 -1.50 10.19
N MET A 183 15.90 -1.94 10.20
CA MET A 183 17.08 -1.07 10.12
C MET A 183 17.23 -0.34 8.77
N ARG A 184 16.53 -0.78 7.72
CA ARG A 184 16.54 -0.12 6.41
C ARG A 184 15.72 1.16 6.41
N CYS A 185 14.66 1.24 7.22
CA CYS A 185 13.76 2.40 7.20
C CYS A 185 14.49 3.69 7.62
N ILE A 186 14.38 4.70 6.76
CA ILE A 186 15.03 6.00 6.97
C ILE A 186 14.12 7.01 7.66
N GLU A 187 12.97 6.65 8.22
CA GLU A 187 12.10 7.57 9.00
C GLU A 187 11.71 8.87 8.26
N CYS A 188 11.34 8.78 6.98
CA CYS A 188 11.01 9.96 6.17
C CYS A 188 9.52 10.37 6.17
N GLY A 189 8.61 9.49 6.62
CA GLY A 189 7.18 9.78 6.70
C GLY A 189 6.39 9.70 5.38
N LEU A 190 7.03 9.56 4.21
CA LEU A 190 6.32 9.51 2.91
C LEU A 190 5.32 8.34 2.78
N CYS A 191 5.58 7.25 3.51
CA CYS A 191 4.69 6.09 3.59
C CYS A 191 3.40 6.36 4.39
N ILE A 192 3.37 7.38 5.24
CA ILE A 192 2.19 7.78 6.04
C ILE A 192 1.13 8.34 5.10
N GLU A 193 1.49 9.31 4.26
CA GLU A 193 0.59 9.93 3.27
C GLU A 193 0.06 8.93 2.23
N ALA A 194 0.86 7.92 1.88
CA ALA A 194 0.45 6.90 0.92
C ALA A 194 -0.51 5.85 1.52
N CYS A 195 -0.56 5.73 2.84
CA CYS A 195 -1.45 4.79 3.52
C CYS A 195 -2.83 5.42 3.71
N PRO A 196 -3.93 4.81 3.25
CA PRO A 196 -5.27 5.40 3.39
C PRO A 196 -5.69 5.69 4.84
N THR A 197 -5.14 4.99 5.82
CA THR A 197 -5.41 5.23 7.25
C THR A 197 -4.37 6.14 7.92
N HIS A 198 -3.37 6.63 7.18
CA HIS A 198 -2.26 7.45 7.67
C HIS A 198 -1.53 6.85 8.87
N MET A 199 -1.23 5.54 8.80
CA MET A 199 -0.49 4.84 9.88
C MET A 199 0.90 5.43 10.06
N ASP A 200 1.35 5.61 11.32
CA ASP A 200 2.70 6.08 11.63
C ASP A 200 3.76 4.97 11.44
N VAL A 201 4.06 4.71 10.17
CA VAL A 201 5.00 3.68 9.74
C VAL A 201 6.39 3.84 10.34
N PRO A 202 7.02 5.03 10.32
CA PRO A 202 8.31 5.22 10.99
C PRO A 202 8.30 4.82 12.47
N GLN A 203 7.27 5.22 13.24
CA GLN A 203 7.26 4.96 14.67
C GLN A 203 7.04 3.48 15.01
N TYR A 204 6.11 2.78 14.35
CA TYR A 204 5.96 1.36 14.65
C TYR A 204 7.16 0.53 14.17
N ILE A 205 7.85 0.94 13.09
CA ILE A 205 9.11 0.28 12.69
C ILE A 205 10.21 0.55 13.72
N LYS A 206 10.29 1.77 14.26
CA LYS A 206 11.23 2.11 15.34
C LYS A 206 10.98 1.25 16.59
N SER A 207 9.73 0.93 16.90
CA SER A 207 9.38 0.02 18.00
C SER A 207 10.04 -1.37 17.88
N ILE A 208 10.25 -1.88 16.66
CA ILE A 208 10.97 -3.13 16.41
C ILE A 208 12.46 -2.98 16.76
N ARG A 209 13.08 -1.85 16.37
CA ARG A 209 14.49 -1.56 16.65
C ARG A 209 14.75 -1.38 18.14
N ASP A 210 13.81 -0.71 18.81
CA ASP A 210 13.85 -0.44 20.24
C ASP A 210 13.42 -1.67 21.08
N ASN A 211 13.03 -2.78 20.43
CA ASN A 211 12.53 -4.00 21.06
C ASN A 211 11.32 -3.75 21.99
N ASN A 212 10.47 -2.78 21.61
CA ASN A 212 9.24 -2.42 22.30
C ASN A 212 8.04 -2.68 21.38
N LEU A 213 7.67 -3.94 21.24
CA LEU A 213 6.58 -4.34 20.34
C LEU A 213 5.19 -3.96 20.88
N GLU A 214 5.04 -3.83 22.20
CA GLU A 214 3.76 -3.41 22.81
C GLU A 214 3.42 -1.98 22.39
N GLU A 215 4.40 -1.07 22.41
CA GLU A 215 4.23 0.29 21.87
C GLU A 215 3.93 0.27 20.37
N GLY A 216 4.60 -0.61 19.63
CA GLY A 216 4.30 -0.84 18.21
C GLY A 216 2.83 -1.20 17.99
N LEU A 217 2.28 -2.10 18.81
CA LEU A 217 0.87 -2.48 18.74
C LEU A 217 -0.06 -1.30 19.05
N ARG A 218 0.26 -0.47 20.06
CA ARG A 218 -0.52 0.73 20.39
C ARG A 218 -0.58 1.67 19.18
N ILE A 219 0.57 1.99 18.58
CA ILE A 219 0.68 2.85 17.38
C ILE A 219 -0.16 2.29 16.21
N LEU A 220 -0.09 0.97 15.97
CA LEU A 220 -0.87 0.33 14.92
C LEU A 220 -2.38 0.53 15.09
N TYR A 221 -2.89 0.38 16.31
CA TYR A 221 -4.32 0.48 16.64
C TYR A 221 -4.87 1.92 16.71
N GLU A 222 -4.01 2.95 16.74
CA GLU A 222 -4.44 4.35 16.60
C GLU A 222 -5.17 4.63 15.27
N THR A 223 -4.82 3.88 14.23
CA THR A 223 -5.31 4.11 12.87
C THR A 223 -5.86 2.86 12.19
N ASN A 224 -5.56 1.66 12.68
CA ASN A 224 -5.97 0.42 12.04
C ASN A 224 -6.18 -0.73 13.06
N PRO A 225 -7.43 -1.03 13.45
CA PRO A 225 -7.73 -2.18 14.31
C PRO A 225 -7.65 -3.52 13.57
N PHE A 226 -7.39 -3.51 12.26
CA PHE A 226 -7.19 -4.68 11.41
C PHE A 226 -5.72 -4.87 11.01
N SER A 227 -4.79 -4.57 11.93
CA SER A 227 -3.36 -4.59 11.63
C SER A 227 -2.79 -6.00 11.43
N GLU A 228 -3.36 -7.03 12.04
CA GLU A 228 -2.99 -8.44 11.82
C GLU A 228 -3.39 -8.90 10.42
N SER A 229 -4.63 -8.58 10.01
CA SER A 229 -5.12 -8.87 8.66
C SER A 229 -4.35 -8.06 7.62
N CYS A 230 -4.18 -6.76 7.83
CA CYS A 230 -3.42 -5.89 6.93
C CYS A 230 -1.93 -6.25 6.85
N GLY A 231 -1.36 -6.86 7.89
CA GLY A 231 -0.02 -7.44 7.87
C GLY A 231 0.12 -8.60 6.88
N ARG A 232 -0.99 -9.19 6.42
CA ARG A 232 -1.02 -10.32 5.48
C ARG A 232 -1.47 -9.92 4.08
N ILE A 233 -2.57 -9.16 3.99
CA ILE A 233 -3.31 -8.99 2.73
C ILE A 233 -3.30 -7.58 2.16
N CYS A 234 -2.70 -6.60 2.86
CA CYS A 234 -2.68 -5.22 2.36
C CYS A 234 -1.92 -5.13 1.03
N THR A 235 -2.40 -4.30 0.10
CA THR A 235 -1.73 -3.97 -1.17
C THR A 235 -0.48 -3.11 -0.99
N ALA A 236 -0.16 -2.72 0.25
CA ALA A 236 1.12 -2.14 0.63
C ALA A 236 1.53 -0.88 -0.14
N ARG A 237 0.58 0.02 -0.45
CA ARG A 237 0.83 1.35 -1.08
C ARG A 237 1.93 2.18 -0.41
N CYS A 238 2.12 1.98 0.89
CA CYS A 238 3.21 2.57 1.67
C CYS A 238 4.60 2.12 1.20
N GLN A 239 4.74 0.91 0.65
CA GLN A 239 5.97 0.38 0.06
C GLN A 239 6.22 0.98 -1.33
N ASP A 240 5.18 1.19 -2.14
CA ASP A 240 5.29 1.85 -3.44
C ASP A 240 5.82 3.29 -3.31
N ALA A 241 5.43 3.98 -2.24
CA ALA A 241 5.90 5.32 -1.91
C ALA A 241 7.29 5.36 -1.24
N CYS A 242 7.90 4.21 -0.95
CA CYS A 242 9.14 4.15 -0.18
C CYS A 242 10.35 4.70 -1.00
N PRO A 243 11.14 5.64 -0.46
CA PRO A 243 12.33 6.18 -1.12
C PRO A 243 13.32 5.13 -1.62
N LEU A 244 13.48 4.05 -0.86
CA LEU A 244 14.48 3.03 -1.14
C LEU A 244 14.16 2.24 -2.40
N GLY A 245 12.89 2.17 -2.79
CA GLY A 245 12.45 1.51 -4.02
C GLY A 245 12.82 2.25 -5.31
N ARG A 246 13.44 3.44 -5.24
CA ARG A 246 13.83 4.21 -6.43
C ARG A 246 15.08 3.66 -7.11
N GLU A 247 16.07 3.27 -6.32
CA GLU A 247 17.35 2.71 -6.79
C GLU A 247 17.67 1.33 -6.20
N GLY A 248 16.86 0.86 -5.23
CA GLY A 248 16.92 -0.48 -4.66
C GLY A 248 15.51 -1.03 -4.46
N GLU A 249 15.29 -1.77 -3.37
CA GLU A 249 13.98 -2.30 -3.01
C GLU A 249 13.35 -1.52 -1.85
N PRO A 250 12.01 -1.39 -1.80
CA PRO A 250 11.34 -0.71 -0.69
C PRO A 250 11.53 -1.47 0.64
N VAL A 251 11.25 -0.78 1.74
CA VAL A 251 11.13 -1.44 3.05
C VAL A 251 9.89 -2.32 3.04
N MET A 252 9.97 -3.54 3.56
CA MET A 252 8.85 -4.49 3.66
C MET A 252 7.94 -4.15 4.84
N ILE A 253 7.31 -2.98 4.75
CA ILE A 253 6.45 -2.37 5.77
C ILE A 253 5.31 -3.29 6.19
N ARG A 254 4.69 -4.00 5.24
CA ARG A 254 3.58 -4.93 5.52
C ARG A 254 4.03 -6.09 6.42
N TRP A 255 5.21 -6.63 6.17
CA TRP A 255 5.79 -7.73 6.92
C TRP A 255 6.29 -7.32 8.31
N LEU A 256 6.84 -6.11 8.44
CA LEU A 256 7.19 -5.55 9.75
C LEU A 256 5.94 -5.33 10.61
N LYS A 257 4.82 -4.90 10.02
CA LYS A 257 3.51 -4.83 10.71
C LYS A 257 3.07 -6.20 11.18
N ARG A 258 3.09 -7.21 10.31
CA ARG A 258 2.77 -8.60 10.67
C ARG A 258 3.63 -9.11 11.82
N TYR A 259 4.93 -8.86 11.77
CA TYR A 259 5.86 -9.27 12.82
C TYR A 259 5.48 -8.69 14.21
N ILE A 260 5.13 -7.40 14.28
CA ILE A 260 4.67 -6.77 15.53
C ILE A 260 3.41 -7.48 16.02
N THR A 261 2.43 -7.65 15.13
CA THR A 261 1.12 -8.16 15.53
C THR A 261 1.15 -9.64 15.88
N ASP A 262 1.89 -10.48 15.16
CA ASP A 262 1.97 -11.92 15.43
C ASP A 262 2.55 -12.22 16.84
N ARG A 263 3.36 -11.30 17.39
CA ARG A 263 3.96 -11.43 18.73
C ARG A 263 3.19 -10.77 19.85
N THR A 264 2.35 -9.79 19.55
CA THR A 264 1.66 -8.97 20.57
C THR A 264 0.15 -9.16 20.60
N ALA A 265 -0.47 -9.58 19.48
CA ALA A 265 -1.90 -9.78 19.37
C ALA A 265 -2.52 -10.72 20.43
N PRO A 266 -1.86 -11.81 20.86
CA PRO A 266 -2.38 -12.63 21.97
C PRO A 266 -2.60 -11.86 23.28
N ARG A 267 -1.91 -10.72 23.47
CA ARG A 267 -2.02 -9.81 24.61
C ARG A 267 -2.66 -8.47 24.25
N ALA A 268 -3.28 -8.34 23.07
CA ALA A 268 -3.81 -7.07 22.58
C ALA A 268 -4.77 -6.39 23.58
N ARG A 269 -5.67 -7.16 24.19
CA ARG A 269 -6.61 -6.66 25.20
C ARG A 269 -5.93 -5.99 26.40
N GLU A 270 -4.82 -6.56 26.86
CA GLU A 270 -4.04 -6.00 27.98
C GLU A 270 -3.33 -4.71 27.54
N ILE A 271 -2.67 -4.77 26.39
CA ILE A 271 -1.86 -3.67 25.85
C ILE A 271 -2.72 -2.44 25.49
N LEU A 272 -3.95 -2.68 25.03
CA LEU A 272 -4.87 -1.66 24.52
C LEU A 272 -5.94 -1.24 25.54
N ALA A 273 -5.86 -1.67 26.80
CA ALA A 273 -6.92 -1.46 27.80
C ALA A 273 -7.33 0.02 27.98
N ASP A 274 -6.41 0.96 27.77
CA ASP A 274 -6.67 2.39 27.96
C ASP A 274 -7.41 3.06 26.78
N PHE A 275 -7.43 2.43 25.58
CA PHE A 275 -8.00 3.02 24.37
C PHE A 275 -9.51 3.29 24.47
N HIS A 276 -10.21 2.56 25.36
CA HIS A 276 -11.67 2.63 25.52
C HIS A 276 -12.09 3.10 26.92
N SER A 277 -11.27 3.94 27.53
CA SER A 277 -11.47 4.42 28.91
C SER A 277 -12.44 5.60 29.05
N LEU A 278 -12.94 6.16 27.94
CA LEU A 278 -13.86 7.30 28.00
C LEU A 278 -15.23 6.93 28.62
N PRO A 279 -15.86 7.85 29.37
CA PRO A 279 -17.20 7.65 29.90
C PRO A 279 -18.24 7.41 28.81
N GLN A 280 -19.27 6.62 29.13
CA GLN A 280 -20.39 6.38 28.23
C GLN A 280 -21.19 7.67 28.00
N THR A 281 -21.44 8.00 26.72
CA THR A 281 -22.20 9.17 26.27
C THR A 281 -23.71 8.94 26.30
N GLY A 282 -24.15 7.67 26.30
CA GLY A 282 -25.56 7.28 26.19
C GLY A 282 -26.10 7.24 24.76
N LYS A 283 -25.38 7.79 23.78
CA LYS A 283 -25.75 7.77 22.36
C LYS A 283 -25.57 6.37 21.75
N LYS A 284 -26.46 6.00 20.84
CA LYS A 284 -26.52 4.69 20.17
C LYS A 284 -26.31 4.85 18.66
N VAL A 285 -25.45 4.02 18.09
CA VAL A 285 -25.15 4.00 16.66
C VAL A 285 -25.40 2.59 16.11
N ALA A 286 -26.23 2.50 15.08
CA ALA A 286 -26.42 1.25 14.33
C ALA A 286 -25.40 1.18 13.19
N ILE A 287 -24.77 0.03 13.01
CA ILE A 287 -23.81 -0.22 11.95
C ILE A 287 -24.33 -1.39 11.11
N VAL A 288 -24.57 -1.15 9.82
CA VAL A 288 -25.05 -2.16 8.89
C VAL A 288 -23.86 -2.75 8.14
N GLY A 289 -23.57 -4.02 8.39
CA GLY A 289 -22.41 -4.76 7.87
C GLY A 289 -21.31 -4.97 8.89
N GLY A 290 -20.93 -6.23 9.13
CA GLY A 290 -19.86 -6.66 10.01
C GLY A 290 -18.52 -6.86 9.31
N GLY A 291 -18.26 -6.11 8.23
CA GLY A 291 -16.99 -6.12 7.51
C GLY A 291 -15.93 -5.18 8.13
N PRO A 292 -14.77 -5.02 7.48
CA PRO A 292 -13.67 -4.20 7.99
C PRO A 292 -14.06 -2.74 8.28
N SER A 293 -14.89 -2.15 7.42
CA SER A 293 -15.40 -0.78 7.61
C SER A 293 -16.28 -0.67 8.86
N GLY A 294 -17.32 -1.49 8.96
CA GLY A 294 -18.24 -1.48 10.10
C GLY A 294 -17.58 -1.81 11.45
N LEU A 295 -16.73 -2.83 11.48
CA LEU A 295 -15.97 -3.21 12.69
C LEU A 295 -14.99 -2.12 13.11
N THR A 296 -14.32 -1.46 12.16
CA THR A 296 -13.44 -0.31 12.45
C THR A 296 -14.23 0.86 13.01
N ALA A 297 -15.40 1.18 12.41
CA ALA A 297 -16.27 2.22 12.90
C ALA A 297 -16.74 1.92 14.33
N ALA A 298 -17.17 0.69 14.60
CA ALA A 298 -17.59 0.25 15.93
C ALA A 298 -16.47 0.41 16.96
N TYR A 299 -15.26 -0.03 16.63
CA TYR A 299 -14.09 0.07 17.52
C TYR A 299 -13.81 1.51 17.96
N TYR A 300 -13.81 2.47 17.02
CA TYR A 300 -13.53 3.87 17.34
C TYR A 300 -14.75 4.60 17.94
N LEU A 301 -15.98 4.24 17.59
CA LEU A 301 -17.17 4.77 18.27
C LEU A 301 -17.18 4.39 19.75
N LYS A 302 -16.75 3.16 20.09
CA LYS A 302 -16.55 2.77 21.50
C LYS A 302 -15.46 3.62 22.16
N SER A 303 -14.37 3.97 21.47
CA SER A 303 -13.32 4.81 22.07
C SER A 303 -13.79 6.25 22.32
N TYR A 304 -14.80 6.72 21.59
CA TYR A 304 -15.50 7.97 21.85
C TYR A 304 -16.60 7.87 22.94
N GLY A 305 -16.86 6.68 23.48
CA GLY A 305 -17.87 6.45 24.51
C GLY A 305 -19.30 6.26 24.00
N HIS A 306 -19.49 6.03 22.70
CA HIS A 306 -20.81 5.71 22.13
C HIS A 306 -21.12 4.21 22.22
N ASN A 307 -22.40 3.85 22.20
CA ASN A 307 -22.82 2.46 22.06
C ASN A 307 -22.95 2.11 20.58
N ALA A 308 -22.25 1.08 20.13
CA ALA A 308 -22.26 0.63 18.75
C ALA A 308 -22.85 -0.78 18.66
N THR A 309 -23.84 -0.96 17.78
CA THR A 309 -24.47 -2.25 17.49
C THR A 309 -24.31 -2.57 16.01
N ILE A 310 -23.62 -3.67 15.70
CA ILE A 310 -23.43 -4.17 14.34
C ILE A 310 -24.56 -5.12 13.97
N PHE A 311 -25.15 -4.93 12.79
CA PHE A 311 -26.12 -5.81 12.16
C PHE A 311 -25.45 -6.50 10.96
N GLU A 312 -25.38 -7.82 10.99
CA GLU A 312 -24.69 -8.63 9.99
C GLU A 312 -25.65 -9.68 9.43
N MET A 313 -25.68 -9.85 8.10
CA MET A 313 -26.56 -10.79 7.41
C MET A 313 -26.06 -12.24 7.51
N HIS A 314 -24.75 -12.42 7.69
CA HIS A 314 -24.13 -13.72 7.88
C HIS A 314 -24.10 -14.19 9.33
N ASP A 315 -23.72 -15.45 9.51
CA ASP A 315 -23.54 -16.13 10.80
C ASP A 315 -22.24 -15.75 11.50
N GLU A 316 -21.28 -15.15 10.80
CA GLU A 316 -20.02 -14.68 11.35
C GLU A 316 -19.61 -13.29 10.81
N LEU A 317 -18.83 -12.56 11.62
CA LEU A 317 -18.30 -11.24 11.27
C LEU A 317 -17.02 -11.34 10.44
N GLY A 318 -16.72 -10.31 9.67
CA GLY A 318 -15.46 -10.15 8.92
C GLY A 318 -15.66 -9.80 7.45
N GLY A 319 -16.88 -9.91 6.92
CA GLY A 319 -17.20 -9.59 5.53
C GLY A 319 -16.25 -10.28 4.54
N MET A 320 -15.75 -9.54 3.55
CA MET A 320 -14.86 -10.09 2.52
C MET A 320 -13.52 -10.63 3.06
N LEU A 321 -13.06 -10.21 4.25
CA LEU A 321 -11.88 -10.84 4.88
C LEU A 321 -12.17 -12.29 5.27
N ARG A 322 -13.41 -12.60 5.68
CA ARG A 322 -13.85 -13.96 5.99
C ARG A 322 -14.25 -14.71 4.73
N TYR A 323 -15.17 -14.15 3.95
CA TYR A 323 -15.86 -14.87 2.89
C TYR A 323 -15.18 -14.76 1.51
N GLY A 324 -14.28 -13.80 1.31
CA GLY A 324 -13.56 -13.63 0.05
C GLY A 324 -12.14 -14.21 0.09
N ILE A 325 -11.37 -13.83 1.11
CA ILE A 325 -9.94 -14.15 1.15
C ILE A 325 -9.71 -15.60 1.62
N PRO A 326 -8.93 -16.42 0.90
CA PRO A 326 -8.65 -17.81 1.29
C PRO A 326 -7.78 -17.97 2.54
N GLU A 327 -7.91 -19.12 3.20
CA GLU A 327 -7.17 -19.48 4.44
C GLU A 327 -5.65 -19.39 4.29
N TYR A 328 -5.12 -19.76 3.12
CA TYR A 328 -3.67 -19.75 2.85
C TYR A 328 -3.07 -18.34 2.74
N ARG A 329 -3.91 -17.30 2.74
CA ARG A 329 -3.51 -15.89 2.76
C ARG A 329 -3.88 -15.21 4.08
N LEU A 330 -5.09 -15.47 4.57
CA LEU A 330 -5.61 -14.92 5.82
C LEU A 330 -6.28 -16.02 6.62
N PRO A 331 -5.56 -16.64 7.58
CA PRO A 331 -6.12 -17.67 8.43
C PRO A 331 -7.30 -17.14 9.26
N LYS A 332 -8.42 -17.86 9.30
CA LYS A 332 -9.64 -17.37 10.00
C LYS A 332 -9.42 -17.21 11.50
N ALA A 333 -8.59 -18.06 12.10
CA ALA A 333 -8.22 -17.93 13.52
C ALA A 333 -7.55 -16.58 13.86
N ILE A 334 -6.81 -15.99 12.91
CA ILE A 334 -6.20 -14.66 13.08
C ILE A 334 -7.29 -13.58 13.01
N LEU A 335 -8.17 -13.68 12.01
CA LEU A 335 -9.31 -12.76 11.87
C LEU A 335 -10.24 -12.83 13.10
N ASP A 336 -10.53 -14.02 13.61
CA ASP A 336 -11.36 -14.23 14.81
C ASP A 336 -10.74 -13.57 16.05
N ARG A 337 -9.42 -13.67 16.23
CA ARG A 337 -8.70 -13.01 17.33
C ARG A 337 -8.79 -11.50 17.23
N GLU A 338 -8.61 -10.96 16.03
CA GLU A 338 -8.66 -9.52 15.76
C GLU A 338 -10.08 -8.97 15.98
N ILE A 339 -11.11 -9.65 15.45
CA ILE A 339 -12.53 -9.32 15.70
C ILE A 339 -12.84 -9.41 17.18
N LYS A 340 -12.38 -10.47 17.87
CA LYS A 340 -12.59 -10.61 19.32
C LYS A 340 -11.99 -9.44 20.09
N THR A 341 -10.83 -8.93 19.69
CA THR A 341 -10.21 -7.75 20.31
C THR A 341 -11.13 -6.52 20.18
N ILE A 342 -11.81 -6.37 19.04
CA ILE A 342 -12.82 -5.32 18.83
C ILE A 342 -14.05 -5.55 19.71
N LEU A 343 -14.61 -6.77 19.73
CA LEU A 343 -15.81 -7.09 20.50
C LEU A 343 -15.60 -6.96 22.02
N ASP A 344 -14.40 -7.28 22.51
CA ASP A 344 -14.02 -7.15 23.91
C ASP A 344 -14.06 -5.68 24.43
N THR A 345 -14.18 -4.69 23.52
CA THR A 345 -14.44 -3.27 23.87
C THR A 345 -15.90 -3.00 24.27
N GLY A 346 -16.79 -3.99 24.12
CA GLY A 346 -18.23 -3.87 24.39
C GLY A 346 -19.03 -3.39 23.19
N VAL A 347 -18.62 -3.78 21.98
CA VAL A 347 -19.44 -3.68 20.75
C VAL A 347 -20.51 -4.76 20.79
N GLU A 348 -21.76 -4.40 20.47
CA GLU A 348 -22.86 -5.35 20.37
C GLU A 348 -23.03 -5.82 18.92
N THR A 349 -23.51 -7.05 18.74
CA THR A 349 -23.64 -7.67 17.41
C THR A 349 -24.96 -8.41 17.30
N LYS A 350 -25.64 -8.26 16.16
CA LYS A 350 -26.81 -9.04 15.76
C LYS A 350 -26.50 -9.69 14.41
N LEU A 351 -26.25 -11.00 14.46
CA LEU A 351 -25.91 -11.82 13.31
C LEU A 351 -27.19 -12.40 12.69
N GLU A 352 -27.10 -12.89 11.45
CA GLU A 352 -28.23 -13.43 10.69
C GLU A 352 -29.41 -12.44 10.57
N VAL A 353 -29.10 -11.15 10.43
CA VAL A 353 -30.09 -10.08 10.22
C VAL A 353 -29.79 -9.34 8.92
N LYS A 354 -30.60 -9.57 7.88
CA LYS A 354 -30.48 -8.86 6.60
C LYS A 354 -31.29 -7.56 6.63
N ILE A 355 -30.59 -6.43 6.72
CA ILE A 355 -31.22 -5.11 6.65
C ILE A 355 -31.81 -4.88 5.26
N GLY A 356 -33.05 -4.40 5.22
CA GLY A 356 -33.87 -4.26 4.02
C GLY A 356 -34.91 -5.38 3.86
N GLU A 357 -34.72 -6.53 4.50
CA GLU A 357 -35.65 -7.68 4.46
C GLU A 357 -36.18 -8.04 5.87
N ASP A 358 -35.30 -8.40 6.81
CA ASP A 358 -35.68 -8.83 8.16
C ASP A 358 -36.00 -7.63 9.08
N VAL A 359 -35.22 -6.56 8.93
CA VAL A 359 -35.37 -5.27 9.62
C VAL A 359 -35.18 -4.18 8.58
N SER A 360 -36.05 -3.16 8.55
CA SER A 360 -35.89 -2.08 7.57
C SER A 360 -34.80 -1.11 8.02
N LEU A 361 -34.16 -0.44 7.05
CA LEU A 361 -33.21 0.63 7.38
C LEU A 361 -33.91 1.80 8.10
N LYS A 362 -35.21 1.97 7.85
CA LYS A 362 -36.06 2.94 8.54
C LYS A 362 -36.22 2.63 10.04
N ASP A 363 -36.38 1.38 10.42
CA ASP A 363 -36.48 1.00 11.84
C ASP A 363 -35.19 1.37 12.58
N LEU A 364 -34.02 1.12 11.97
CA LEU A 364 -32.74 1.51 12.54
C LEU A 364 -32.58 3.03 12.63
N TYR A 365 -33.05 3.75 11.62
CA TYR A 365 -33.04 5.21 11.60
C TYR A 365 -33.91 5.81 12.72
N ASP A 366 -35.06 5.22 12.99
CA ASP A 366 -35.98 5.71 14.02
C ASP A 366 -35.51 5.33 15.46
N ASP A 367 -34.78 4.22 15.63
CA ASP A 367 -34.37 3.66 16.95
C ASP A 367 -32.97 4.07 17.45
N TYR A 368 -32.11 4.60 16.58
CA TYR A 368 -30.70 4.94 16.88
C TYR A 368 -30.42 6.42 16.62
N ASP A 369 -29.45 7.00 17.32
CA ASP A 369 -29.07 8.41 17.13
C ASP A 369 -28.32 8.64 15.81
N ALA A 370 -27.67 7.61 15.27
CA ALA A 370 -27.03 7.63 13.95
C ALA A 370 -26.96 6.22 13.35
N VAL A 371 -26.89 6.15 12.01
CA VAL A 371 -26.73 4.89 11.26
C VAL A 371 -25.53 4.98 10.33
N PHE A 372 -24.69 3.94 10.33
CA PHE A 372 -23.58 3.78 9.39
C PHE A 372 -23.79 2.56 8.50
N VAL A 373 -23.88 2.78 7.20
CA VAL A 373 -24.04 1.75 6.18
C VAL A 373 -22.67 1.36 5.63
N SER A 374 -22.28 0.10 5.82
CA SER A 374 -20.95 -0.43 5.46
C SER A 374 -21.03 -1.82 4.83
N ILE A 375 -22.09 -2.07 4.05
CA ILE A 375 -22.42 -3.40 3.54
C ILE A 375 -21.39 -3.94 2.53
N GLY A 376 -20.60 -3.06 1.90
CA GLY A 376 -19.65 -3.42 0.86
C GLY A 376 -20.29 -3.63 -0.52
N ALA A 377 -19.62 -4.39 -1.39
CA ALA A 377 -20.10 -4.77 -2.72
C ALA A 377 -20.25 -6.30 -2.80
N GLN A 378 -21.40 -6.83 -2.40
CA GLN A 378 -21.57 -8.24 -2.07
C GLN A 378 -21.72 -9.12 -3.31
N ARG A 379 -22.29 -8.57 -4.38
CA ARG A 379 -22.78 -9.37 -5.50
C ARG A 379 -21.72 -9.48 -6.59
N GLY A 380 -21.38 -10.68 -7.01
CA GLY A 380 -20.50 -10.88 -8.17
C GLY A 380 -21.12 -10.39 -9.48
N THR A 381 -20.27 -9.92 -10.39
CA THR A 381 -20.68 -9.50 -11.73
C THR A 381 -20.48 -10.60 -12.76
N SER A 382 -21.32 -10.59 -13.79
CA SER A 382 -21.23 -11.47 -14.94
C SER A 382 -21.00 -10.68 -16.24
N MET A 383 -20.52 -11.38 -17.27
CA MET A 383 -20.38 -10.81 -18.62
C MET A 383 -21.71 -10.94 -19.38
N PRO A 384 -22.08 -9.95 -20.20
CA PRO A 384 -23.27 -10.04 -21.06
C PRO A 384 -22.97 -10.87 -22.31
N ILE A 385 -22.65 -12.15 -22.13
CA ILE A 385 -22.35 -13.10 -23.22
C ILE A 385 -23.32 -14.27 -23.20
N GLU A 386 -23.47 -14.93 -24.34
CA GLU A 386 -24.32 -16.11 -24.46
C GLU A 386 -23.77 -17.29 -23.64
N GLY A 387 -24.68 -17.99 -22.96
CA GLY A 387 -24.38 -19.21 -22.19
C GLY A 387 -23.78 -18.99 -20.81
N ILE A 388 -23.96 -17.80 -20.25
CA ILE A 388 -23.51 -17.47 -18.88
C ILE A 388 -24.17 -18.32 -17.79
N ASP A 389 -25.40 -18.78 -18.03
CA ASP A 389 -26.18 -19.63 -17.12
C ASP A 389 -25.93 -21.13 -17.35
N THR A 390 -24.92 -21.48 -18.16
CA THR A 390 -24.60 -22.89 -18.46
C THR A 390 -24.11 -23.60 -17.20
N PRO A 391 -24.63 -24.80 -16.85
CA PRO A 391 -24.15 -25.55 -15.70
C PRO A 391 -22.65 -25.86 -15.78
N GLY A 392 -21.91 -25.36 -14.78
CA GLY A 392 -20.43 -25.38 -14.74
C GLY A 392 -19.80 -23.98 -14.83
N VAL A 393 -20.60 -22.94 -15.14
CA VAL A 393 -20.19 -21.54 -15.01
C VAL A 393 -20.52 -21.05 -13.60
N LEU A 394 -19.50 -20.58 -12.89
CA LEU A 394 -19.59 -20.11 -11.52
C LEU A 394 -19.19 -18.63 -11.42
N VAL A 395 -19.64 -17.97 -10.37
CA VAL A 395 -19.22 -16.62 -10.00
C VAL A 395 -18.12 -16.73 -8.94
N GLY A 396 -17.03 -15.98 -9.12
CA GLY A 396 -15.82 -16.12 -8.32
C GLY A 396 -16.02 -15.81 -6.84
N VAL A 397 -16.78 -14.77 -6.51
CA VAL A 397 -17.05 -14.41 -5.11
C VAL A 397 -17.93 -15.46 -4.42
N ASP A 398 -18.96 -15.96 -5.11
CA ASP A 398 -19.83 -17.02 -4.57
C ASP A 398 -19.04 -18.32 -4.38
N PHE A 399 -18.15 -18.64 -5.33
CA PHE A 399 -17.24 -19.77 -5.18
C PHE A 399 -16.34 -19.63 -3.95
N LEU A 400 -15.69 -18.48 -3.75
CA LEU A 400 -14.81 -18.25 -2.60
C LEU A 400 -15.58 -18.27 -1.27
N ASP A 401 -16.80 -17.72 -1.24
CA ASP A 401 -17.70 -17.78 -0.08
C ASP A 401 -18.02 -19.23 0.32
N GLU A 402 -18.33 -20.09 -0.65
CA GLU A 402 -18.56 -21.51 -0.40
C GLU A 402 -17.31 -22.22 0.14
N ILE A 403 -16.12 -21.86 -0.35
CA ILE A 403 -14.85 -22.39 0.16
C ILE A 403 -14.59 -21.94 1.60
N ALA A 404 -14.88 -20.67 1.92
CA ALA A 404 -14.78 -20.12 3.25
C ALA A 404 -15.71 -20.83 4.23
N LYS A 405 -16.92 -21.21 3.78
CA LYS A 405 -17.90 -22.05 4.52
C LYS A 405 -17.53 -23.53 4.60
N GLY A 406 -16.29 -23.90 4.23
CA GLY A 406 -15.77 -25.26 4.34
C GLY A 406 -16.20 -26.20 3.22
N LYS A 407 -16.95 -25.75 2.21
CA LYS A 407 -17.32 -26.60 1.07
C LYS A 407 -16.11 -26.84 0.18
N ARG A 408 -16.08 -28.00 -0.47
CA ARG A 408 -15.00 -28.41 -1.38
C ARG A 408 -15.62 -28.99 -2.66
N PRO A 409 -16.11 -28.12 -3.56
CA PRO A 409 -16.76 -28.57 -4.79
C PRO A 409 -15.76 -29.26 -5.72
N ASN A 410 -16.24 -30.22 -6.51
CA ASN A 410 -15.45 -30.84 -7.57
C ASN A 410 -15.49 -29.94 -8.82
N LEU A 411 -14.33 -29.37 -9.18
CA LEU A 411 -14.20 -28.47 -10.33
C LEU A 411 -13.81 -29.19 -11.64
N GLY A 412 -13.50 -30.49 -11.57
CA GLY A 412 -12.93 -31.23 -12.69
C GLY A 412 -11.43 -30.99 -12.86
N GLU A 413 -10.89 -31.46 -13.99
CA GLU A 413 -9.45 -31.41 -14.27
C GLU A 413 -9.02 -30.08 -14.87
N LYS A 414 -9.87 -29.44 -15.67
CA LYS A 414 -9.59 -28.18 -16.38
C LYS A 414 -10.49 -27.05 -15.91
N VAL A 415 -9.91 -25.97 -15.41
CA VAL A 415 -10.64 -24.78 -14.94
C VAL A 415 -10.20 -23.54 -15.71
N ALA A 416 -11.16 -22.81 -16.28
CA ALA A 416 -10.94 -21.51 -16.88
C ALA A 416 -11.42 -20.39 -15.95
N VAL A 417 -10.54 -19.46 -15.59
CA VAL A 417 -10.86 -18.32 -14.72
C VAL A 417 -10.82 -17.04 -15.55
N ILE A 418 -11.92 -16.29 -15.58
CA ILE A 418 -12.02 -15.05 -16.35
C ILE A 418 -11.80 -13.87 -15.40
N GLY A 419 -10.71 -13.12 -15.58
CA GLY A 419 -10.37 -12.00 -14.71
C GLY A 419 -8.85 -11.84 -14.52
N GLY A 420 -8.45 -10.79 -13.80
CA GLY A 420 -7.03 -10.53 -13.54
C GLY A 420 -6.75 -9.76 -12.24
N GLY A 421 -7.73 -9.65 -11.35
CA GLY A 421 -7.56 -9.07 -10.01
C GLY A 421 -7.27 -10.12 -8.95
N ASN A 422 -7.13 -9.69 -7.69
CA ASN A 422 -6.84 -10.58 -6.56
C ASN A 422 -7.88 -11.71 -6.44
N THR A 423 -9.18 -11.41 -6.62
CA THR A 423 -10.23 -12.44 -6.67
C THR A 423 -9.94 -13.53 -7.71
N ALA A 424 -9.43 -13.16 -8.88
CA ALA A 424 -9.09 -14.14 -9.92
C ALA A 424 -7.90 -15.00 -9.49
N MET A 425 -6.87 -14.41 -8.86
CA MET A 425 -5.72 -15.16 -8.34
C MET A 425 -6.14 -16.10 -7.21
N ASP A 426 -6.97 -15.64 -6.28
CA ASP A 426 -7.52 -16.44 -5.19
C ASP A 426 -8.34 -17.61 -5.72
N VAL A 427 -9.19 -17.39 -6.73
CA VAL A 427 -9.94 -18.44 -7.41
C VAL A 427 -8.98 -19.45 -8.03
N CYS A 428 -7.99 -19.01 -8.82
CA CYS A 428 -7.06 -19.91 -9.50
C CYS A 428 -6.30 -20.81 -8.53
N ARG A 429 -5.69 -20.20 -7.52
CA ARG A 429 -4.87 -20.89 -6.52
C ARG A 429 -5.70 -21.81 -5.63
N THR A 430 -6.95 -21.45 -5.38
CA THR A 430 -7.92 -22.32 -4.71
C THR A 430 -8.30 -23.51 -5.60
N SER A 431 -8.53 -23.30 -6.90
CA SER A 431 -8.82 -24.39 -7.84
C SER A 431 -7.66 -25.40 -7.93
N VAL A 432 -6.40 -24.93 -7.92
CA VAL A 432 -5.22 -25.81 -7.84
C VAL A 432 -5.26 -26.68 -6.58
N ARG A 433 -5.57 -26.08 -5.42
CA ARG A 433 -5.64 -26.78 -4.12
C ARG A 433 -6.81 -27.77 -4.03
N LEU A 434 -7.88 -27.56 -4.80
CA LEU A 434 -8.98 -28.51 -4.93
C LEU A 434 -8.68 -29.68 -5.87
N GLY A 435 -7.49 -29.71 -6.48
CA GLY A 435 -7.00 -30.83 -7.28
C GLY A 435 -7.17 -30.68 -8.80
N SER A 436 -7.56 -29.50 -9.29
CA SER A 436 -7.58 -29.24 -10.73
C SER A 436 -6.16 -29.29 -11.32
N LYS A 437 -6.01 -30.00 -12.44
CA LYS A 437 -4.71 -30.27 -13.07
C LYS A 437 -4.26 -29.15 -13.99
N GLU A 438 -5.19 -28.50 -14.66
CA GLU A 438 -4.96 -27.40 -15.57
C GLU A 438 -5.86 -26.22 -15.18
N VAL A 439 -5.27 -25.15 -14.67
CA VAL A 439 -5.97 -23.91 -14.36
C VAL A 439 -5.43 -22.83 -15.30
N VAL A 440 -6.31 -22.18 -16.05
CA VAL A 440 -5.96 -21.12 -17.00
C VAL A 440 -6.70 -19.83 -16.68
N VAL A 441 -5.96 -18.74 -16.58
CA VAL A 441 -6.48 -17.38 -16.49
C VAL A 441 -6.71 -16.84 -17.90
N LEU A 442 -7.93 -16.39 -18.19
CA LEU A 442 -8.28 -15.66 -19.40
C LEU A 442 -8.36 -14.17 -19.03
N TYR A 443 -7.37 -13.40 -19.49
CA TYR A 443 -7.31 -11.97 -19.20
C TYR A 443 -7.29 -11.14 -20.48
N ARG A 444 -8.22 -10.20 -20.58
CA ARG A 444 -8.41 -9.37 -21.78
C ARG A 444 -7.29 -8.35 -22.05
N ARG A 445 -6.36 -8.14 -21.11
CA ARG A 445 -5.20 -7.24 -21.25
C ARG A 445 -3.89 -8.01 -21.07
N THR A 446 -2.77 -7.31 -20.94
CA THR A 446 -1.47 -7.93 -20.64
C THR A 446 -1.21 -7.95 -19.14
N GLU A 447 -0.19 -8.69 -18.74
CA GLU A 447 0.27 -8.78 -17.35
C GLU A 447 0.49 -7.40 -16.71
N ARG A 448 1.04 -6.44 -17.46
CA ARG A 448 1.32 -5.08 -16.98
C ARG A 448 0.07 -4.33 -16.51
N GLU A 449 -1.10 -4.65 -17.07
CA GLU A 449 -2.36 -4.02 -16.69
C GLU A 449 -3.14 -4.81 -15.65
N MET A 450 -2.65 -5.97 -15.20
CA MET A 450 -3.30 -6.78 -14.17
C MET A 450 -3.41 -5.98 -12.87
N PRO A 451 -4.62 -5.87 -12.29
CA PRO A 451 -4.80 -5.23 -10.99
C PRO A 451 -4.39 -6.10 -9.80
N ALA A 452 -4.13 -7.39 -10.01
CA ALA A 452 -3.68 -8.27 -8.93
C ALA A 452 -2.30 -7.85 -8.40
N ALA A 453 -2.04 -8.10 -7.11
CA ALA A 453 -0.71 -7.90 -6.54
C ALA A 453 0.32 -8.80 -7.26
N HIS A 454 1.48 -8.24 -7.60
CA HIS A 454 2.50 -8.95 -8.37
C HIS A 454 2.91 -10.28 -7.72
N GLU A 455 3.06 -10.30 -6.39
CA GLU A 455 3.35 -11.51 -5.63
C GLU A 455 2.31 -12.62 -5.82
N GLU A 456 1.02 -12.28 -5.92
CA GLU A 456 -0.04 -13.27 -6.10
C GLU A 456 -0.01 -13.87 -7.50
N VAL A 457 0.36 -13.06 -8.51
CA VAL A 457 0.54 -13.50 -9.89
C VAL A 457 1.74 -14.45 -9.99
N GLU A 458 2.87 -14.10 -9.36
CA GLU A 458 4.05 -14.98 -9.28
C GLU A 458 3.73 -16.28 -8.54
N GLU A 459 3.10 -16.20 -7.36
CA GLU A 459 2.73 -17.37 -6.57
C GLU A 459 1.79 -18.31 -7.34
N ALA A 460 0.82 -17.76 -8.07
CA ALA A 460 -0.08 -18.52 -8.93
C ALA A 460 0.69 -19.22 -10.06
N ARG A 461 1.66 -18.53 -10.68
CA ARG A 461 2.50 -19.11 -11.74
C ARG A 461 3.37 -20.25 -11.21
N GLU A 462 4.00 -20.07 -10.05
CA GLU A 462 4.79 -21.09 -9.36
C GLU A 462 3.95 -22.32 -8.99
N GLU A 463 2.67 -22.12 -8.66
CA GLU A 463 1.71 -23.20 -8.37
C GLU A 463 1.19 -23.90 -9.65
N GLY A 464 1.58 -23.43 -10.85
CA GLY A 464 1.29 -24.03 -12.14
C GLY A 464 0.11 -23.44 -12.90
N VAL A 465 -0.40 -22.28 -12.48
CA VAL A 465 -1.47 -21.55 -13.20
C VAL A 465 -0.93 -21.01 -14.53
N ARG A 466 -1.66 -21.27 -15.61
CA ARG A 466 -1.35 -20.76 -16.94
C ARG A 466 -2.06 -19.43 -17.16
N PHE A 467 -1.41 -18.50 -17.86
CA PHE A 467 -1.99 -17.20 -18.19
C PHE A 467 -2.16 -17.06 -19.70
N GLU A 468 -3.39 -16.82 -20.12
CA GLU A 468 -3.75 -16.51 -21.50
C GLU A 468 -4.16 -15.04 -21.59
N PHE A 469 -3.16 -14.20 -21.86
CA PHE A 469 -3.34 -12.76 -22.01
C PHE A 469 -4.03 -12.40 -23.33
N LEU A 470 -4.49 -11.15 -23.40
CA LEU A 470 -5.16 -10.60 -24.58
C LEU A 470 -6.27 -11.52 -25.10
N THR A 471 -7.06 -12.08 -24.18
CA THR A 471 -8.09 -13.08 -24.49
C THR A 471 -9.35 -12.77 -23.71
N ALA A 472 -10.50 -12.77 -24.39
CA ALA A 472 -11.79 -12.75 -23.71
C ALA A 472 -12.77 -13.74 -24.34
N PRO A 473 -13.60 -14.41 -23.53
CA PRO A 473 -14.68 -15.24 -24.04
C PRO A 473 -15.80 -14.39 -24.61
N THR A 474 -16.39 -14.86 -25.71
CA THR A 474 -17.54 -14.27 -26.41
C THR A 474 -18.79 -15.13 -26.29
N ILE A 475 -18.65 -16.45 -26.21
CA ILE A 475 -19.75 -17.41 -26.03
C ILE A 475 -19.26 -18.56 -25.14
N ILE A 476 -20.12 -19.03 -24.24
CA ILE A 476 -19.90 -20.26 -23.48
C ILE A 476 -20.97 -21.26 -23.90
N SER A 477 -20.58 -22.48 -24.23
CA SER A 477 -21.53 -23.55 -24.55
C SER A 477 -21.11 -24.85 -23.85
N LYS A 478 -21.97 -25.87 -23.88
CA LYS A 478 -21.67 -27.19 -23.32
C LYS A 478 -21.71 -28.26 -24.41
N LYS A 479 -20.64 -29.03 -24.53
CA LYS A 479 -20.47 -30.11 -25.50
C LYS A 479 -19.74 -31.29 -24.86
N ASP A 480 -20.29 -32.49 -24.99
CA ASP A 480 -19.72 -33.74 -24.44
C ASP A 480 -19.35 -33.61 -22.94
N ASP A 481 -20.28 -33.05 -22.16
CA ASP A 481 -20.16 -32.73 -20.72
C ASP A 481 -19.07 -31.71 -20.33
N LYS A 482 -18.38 -31.11 -21.30
CA LYS A 482 -17.41 -30.03 -21.08
C LYS A 482 -17.93 -28.69 -21.53
N LEU A 483 -17.46 -27.62 -20.89
CA LEU A 483 -17.65 -26.26 -21.37
C LEU A 483 -16.71 -26.01 -22.54
N GLU A 484 -17.24 -25.38 -23.58
CA GLU A 484 -16.50 -24.85 -24.72
C GLU A 484 -16.65 -23.32 -24.71
N LEU A 485 -15.55 -22.63 -24.44
CA LEU A 485 -15.46 -21.17 -24.43
C LEU A 485 -14.94 -20.72 -25.79
N GLU A 486 -15.79 -20.09 -26.59
CA GLU A 486 -15.34 -19.37 -27.77
C GLU A 486 -14.71 -18.06 -27.30
N CYS A 487 -13.46 -17.85 -27.68
CA CYS A 487 -12.63 -16.73 -27.25
C CYS A 487 -12.15 -15.95 -28.46
N ILE A 488 -11.90 -14.66 -28.25
CA ILE A 488 -11.32 -13.76 -29.25
C ILE A 488 -10.01 -13.17 -28.72
N ARG A 489 -9.04 -12.94 -29.61
CA ARG A 489 -7.82 -12.20 -29.26
C ARG A 489 -8.10 -10.72 -29.16
N MET A 490 -7.36 -10.06 -28.27
CA MET A 490 -7.42 -8.64 -28.03
C MET A 490 -6.12 -7.97 -28.45
N GLU A 491 -6.18 -6.69 -28.81
CA GLU A 491 -5.04 -5.79 -28.83
C GLU A 491 -5.26 -4.64 -27.85
N LEU A 492 -4.17 -3.99 -27.43
CA LEU A 492 -4.26 -2.82 -26.55
C LEU A 492 -4.46 -1.56 -27.39
N GLY A 493 -5.56 -0.85 -27.16
CA GLY A 493 -5.82 0.49 -27.67
C GLY A 493 -5.28 1.59 -26.75
N GLU A 494 -5.96 2.74 -26.75
CA GLU A 494 -5.63 3.88 -25.90
C GLU A 494 -5.94 3.62 -24.41
N PRO A 495 -5.24 4.28 -23.47
CA PRO A 495 -5.58 4.27 -22.04
C PRO A 495 -7.05 4.66 -21.77
N ASP A 496 -7.68 3.96 -20.83
CA ASP A 496 -8.98 4.32 -20.25
C ASP A 496 -8.83 5.32 -19.09
N GLU A 497 -9.95 5.67 -18.44
CA GLU A 497 -9.99 6.59 -17.30
C GLU A 497 -9.20 6.08 -16.08
N SER A 498 -8.98 4.76 -15.98
CA SER A 498 -8.11 4.17 -14.96
C SER A 498 -6.62 4.20 -15.33
N GLY A 499 -6.28 4.80 -16.47
CA GLY A 499 -4.92 4.83 -17.03
C GLY A 499 -4.48 3.53 -17.71
N ARG A 500 -5.34 2.50 -17.74
CA ARG A 500 -5.02 1.18 -18.32
C ARG A 500 -5.47 1.12 -19.78
N ARG A 501 -4.65 0.53 -20.64
CA ARG A 501 -4.99 0.43 -22.08
C ARG A 501 -6.27 -0.40 -22.29
N ARG A 502 -7.16 0.13 -23.14
CA ARG A 502 -8.43 -0.52 -23.48
C ARG A 502 -8.16 -1.78 -24.32
N PRO A 503 -8.79 -2.92 -24.01
CA PRO A 503 -8.73 -4.08 -24.88
C PRO A 503 -9.68 -3.88 -26.08
N VAL A 504 -9.19 -4.16 -27.29
CA VAL A 504 -9.95 -4.08 -28.54
C VAL A 504 -9.95 -5.45 -29.21
N PRO A 505 -11.10 -6.02 -29.59
CA PRO A 505 -11.15 -7.33 -30.23
C PRO A 505 -10.51 -7.32 -31.62
N ILE A 506 -9.77 -8.38 -31.94
CA ILE A 506 -9.19 -8.62 -33.27
C ILE A 506 -10.14 -9.55 -34.03
N GLU A 507 -10.88 -9.02 -35.00
CA GLU A 507 -11.81 -9.82 -35.82
C GLU A 507 -11.07 -10.96 -36.56
N GLY A 508 -11.67 -12.16 -36.62
CA GLY A 508 -11.09 -13.32 -37.30
C GLY A 508 -10.03 -14.07 -36.48
N SER A 509 -9.83 -13.68 -35.22
CA SER A 509 -8.88 -14.32 -34.30
C SER A 509 -9.53 -15.33 -33.33
N GLU A 510 -10.76 -15.74 -33.63
CA GLU A 510 -11.56 -16.58 -32.74
C GLU A 510 -10.96 -17.99 -32.60
N PHE A 511 -10.99 -18.50 -31.38
CA PHE A 511 -10.50 -19.83 -31.04
C PHE A 511 -11.28 -20.42 -29.87
N LYS A 512 -11.12 -21.72 -29.62
CA LYS A 512 -11.91 -22.45 -28.61
C LYS A 512 -11.02 -22.95 -27.49
N ILE A 513 -11.48 -22.76 -26.25
CA ILE A 513 -10.88 -23.34 -25.05
C ILE A 513 -11.90 -24.28 -24.42
N THR A 514 -11.46 -25.45 -23.95
CA THR A 514 -12.33 -26.40 -23.24
C THR A 514 -12.00 -26.41 -21.76
N ALA A 515 -13.03 -26.46 -20.92
CA ALA A 515 -12.91 -26.54 -19.47
C ALA A 515 -14.02 -27.40 -18.88
N ASP A 516 -13.78 -28.01 -17.72
CA ASP A 516 -14.82 -28.69 -16.95
C ASP A 516 -15.63 -27.67 -16.13
N THR A 517 -14.96 -26.62 -15.64
CA THR A 517 -15.56 -25.48 -14.92
C THR A 517 -15.04 -24.14 -15.45
N CYS A 518 -15.91 -23.14 -15.52
CA CYS A 518 -15.53 -21.76 -15.79
C CYS A 518 -15.91 -20.87 -14.60
N ILE A 519 -15.00 -20.02 -14.12
CA ILE A 519 -15.25 -19.15 -12.96
C ILE A 519 -15.03 -17.70 -13.35
N MET A 520 -16.07 -16.87 -13.19
CA MET A 520 -16.03 -15.44 -13.50
C MET A 520 -15.57 -14.61 -12.30
N ALA A 521 -14.40 -13.99 -12.40
CA ALA A 521 -13.81 -13.12 -11.39
C ALA A 521 -13.59 -11.70 -11.96
N ILE A 522 -14.66 -11.09 -12.46
CA ILE A 522 -14.62 -9.83 -13.23
C ILE A 522 -15.12 -8.59 -12.47
N GLY A 523 -15.44 -8.72 -11.18
CA GLY A 523 -15.81 -7.62 -10.30
C GLY A 523 -17.05 -7.90 -9.47
N GLN A 524 -17.43 -6.91 -8.66
CA GLN A 524 -18.55 -6.96 -7.71
C GLN A 524 -19.44 -5.72 -7.85
N LYS A 525 -20.66 -5.80 -7.34
CA LYS A 525 -21.67 -4.73 -7.30
C LYS A 525 -22.32 -4.67 -5.92
N VAL A 526 -22.80 -3.48 -5.59
CA VAL A 526 -23.55 -3.20 -4.36
C VAL A 526 -25.01 -3.57 -4.57
N GLU A 527 -25.59 -4.26 -3.59
CA GLU A 527 -27.04 -4.46 -3.49
C GLU A 527 -27.60 -3.44 -2.50
N ASN A 528 -28.29 -2.42 -3.01
CA ASN A 528 -28.65 -1.21 -2.26
C ASN A 528 -30.16 -1.07 -1.99
N VAL A 529 -30.91 -2.17 -2.00
CA VAL A 529 -32.39 -2.19 -1.90
C VAL A 529 -32.92 -1.39 -0.70
N MET A 530 -32.14 -1.33 0.39
CA MET A 530 -32.50 -0.58 1.59
C MET A 530 -32.42 0.95 1.45
N ALA A 531 -31.73 1.50 0.45
CA ALA A 531 -31.57 2.93 0.26
C ALA A 531 -32.91 3.63 -0.02
N GLU A 532 -33.77 3.00 -0.84
CA GLU A 532 -35.10 3.53 -1.19
C GLU A 532 -36.03 3.65 0.04
N GLN A 533 -35.83 2.82 1.07
CA GLN A 533 -36.68 2.79 2.27
C GLN A 533 -36.61 4.07 3.10
N VAL A 534 -35.49 4.79 3.00
CA VAL A 534 -35.21 6.04 3.73
C VAL A 534 -34.95 7.22 2.80
N GLY A 535 -35.00 7.01 1.48
CA GLY A 535 -34.75 8.06 0.49
C GLY A 535 -33.28 8.45 0.35
N VAL A 536 -32.35 7.53 0.62
CA VAL A 536 -30.92 7.77 0.42
C VAL A 536 -30.59 7.67 -1.07
N GLU A 537 -29.86 8.66 -1.58
CA GLU A 537 -29.45 8.74 -2.98
C GLU A 537 -28.34 7.72 -3.30
N THR A 538 -28.34 7.25 -4.55
CA THR A 538 -27.36 6.28 -5.05
C THR A 538 -26.85 6.72 -6.40
N THR A 539 -25.58 6.43 -6.66
CA THR A 539 -24.93 6.79 -7.91
C THR A 539 -25.44 5.90 -9.06
N ARG A 540 -25.09 6.26 -10.30
CA ARG A 540 -25.37 5.41 -11.49
C ARG A 540 -24.82 3.99 -11.40
N TRP A 541 -23.87 3.74 -10.50
CA TRP A 541 -23.23 2.44 -10.29
C TRP A 541 -23.88 1.61 -9.18
N GLY A 542 -24.89 2.16 -8.50
CA GLY A 542 -25.58 1.54 -7.37
C GLY A 542 -24.84 1.69 -6.03
N THR A 543 -23.73 2.42 -5.98
CA THR A 543 -23.08 2.80 -4.72
C THR A 543 -23.87 3.92 -4.03
N PHE A 544 -23.70 4.06 -2.71
CA PHE A 544 -24.29 5.14 -1.94
C PHE A 544 -23.65 6.47 -2.31
N GLU A 545 -24.46 7.51 -2.50
CA GLU A 545 -23.97 8.87 -2.71
C GLU A 545 -23.74 9.55 -1.36
N VAL A 546 -22.51 10.03 -1.15
CA VAL A 546 -22.09 10.68 0.09
C VAL A 546 -21.24 11.89 -0.19
N ASP A 547 -21.15 12.78 0.79
CA ASP A 547 -20.12 13.82 0.84
C ASP A 547 -18.73 13.18 1.00
N GLU A 548 -17.82 13.47 0.08
CA GLU A 548 -16.49 12.85 0.04
C GLU A 548 -15.65 13.15 1.29
N ASP A 549 -15.88 14.29 1.95
CA ASP A 549 -15.11 14.75 3.10
C ASP A 549 -15.64 14.21 4.43
N THR A 550 -16.93 13.92 4.53
CA THR A 550 -17.59 13.57 5.80
C THR A 550 -18.29 12.22 5.82
N LEU A 551 -18.52 11.61 4.64
CA LEU A 551 -19.28 10.37 4.44
C LEU A 551 -20.77 10.45 4.80
N THR A 552 -21.32 11.66 4.96
CA THR A 552 -22.76 11.87 5.18
C THR A 552 -23.53 11.62 3.89
N THR A 553 -24.67 10.96 3.99
CA THR A 553 -25.64 10.87 2.88
C THR A 553 -26.50 12.14 2.80
N ASN A 554 -27.43 12.19 1.84
CA ASN A 554 -28.46 13.22 1.77
C ASN A 554 -29.49 13.15 2.93
N VAL A 555 -29.51 12.07 3.71
CA VAL A 555 -30.38 11.90 4.87
C VAL A 555 -29.59 12.15 6.15
N GLU A 556 -29.98 13.18 6.90
CA GLU A 556 -29.35 13.57 8.16
C GLU A 556 -29.33 12.40 9.15
N GLY A 557 -28.17 12.14 9.76
CA GLY A 557 -27.94 11.03 10.69
C GLY A 557 -27.57 9.70 10.02
N ILE A 558 -27.61 9.60 8.68
CA ILE A 558 -27.17 8.41 7.93
C ILE A 558 -25.84 8.68 7.21
N PHE A 559 -24.88 7.80 7.46
CA PHE A 559 -23.54 7.78 6.86
C PHE A 559 -23.36 6.50 6.05
N ALA A 560 -22.52 6.51 5.01
CA ALA A 560 -22.15 5.29 4.28
C ALA A 560 -20.66 5.29 3.91
N GLY A 561 -20.01 4.12 3.91
CA GLY A 561 -18.57 4.05 3.65
C GLY A 561 -17.98 2.66 3.50
N GLY A 562 -16.86 2.59 2.77
CA GLY A 562 -16.23 1.34 2.33
C GLY A 562 -16.69 0.98 0.92
N ASP A 563 -16.63 -0.30 0.54
CA ASP A 563 -16.91 -0.70 -0.85
C ASP A 563 -18.33 -0.38 -1.33
N CYS A 564 -19.28 -0.10 -0.43
CA CYS A 564 -20.62 0.36 -0.79
C CYS A 564 -20.67 1.82 -1.25
N GLU A 565 -19.61 2.58 -1.01
CA GLU A 565 -19.43 3.98 -1.41
C GLU A 565 -18.46 4.07 -2.60
N THR A 566 -17.25 3.52 -2.47
CA THR A 566 -16.23 3.57 -3.54
C THR A 566 -16.45 2.57 -4.68
N GLY A 567 -17.23 1.52 -4.45
CA GLY A 567 -17.11 0.26 -5.20
C GLY A 567 -15.99 -0.64 -4.67
N PRO A 568 -15.81 -1.85 -5.22
CA PRO A 568 -14.87 -2.84 -4.72
C PRO A 568 -13.42 -2.34 -4.71
N ASP A 569 -12.76 -2.37 -3.55
CA ASP A 569 -11.39 -1.85 -3.38
C ASP A 569 -10.63 -2.63 -2.27
N ASP A 570 -9.47 -2.11 -1.87
CA ASP A 570 -8.60 -2.73 -0.88
C ASP A 570 -9.17 -2.60 0.54
N ALA A 571 -9.00 -3.64 1.38
CA ALA A 571 -9.46 -3.66 2.77
C ALA A 571 -8.98 -2.44 3.60
N ILE A 572 -7.78 -1.92 3.32
CA ILE A 572 -7.23 -0.74 4.03
C ILE A 572 -8.05 0.54 3.77
N LYS A 573 -8.69 0.67 2.61
CA LYS A 573 -9.59 1.80 2.33
C LYS A 573 -10.92 1.64 3.04
N ALA A 574 -11.46 0.42 3.12
CA ALA A 574 -12.65 0.14 3.93
C ALA A 574 -12.40 0.47 5.41
N ILE A 575 -11.22 0.12 5.94
CA ILE A 575 -10.80 0.49 7.30
C ILE A 575 -10.70 2.02 7.45
N ALA A 576 -10.11 2.71 6.47
CA ALA A 576 -10.04 4.18 6.48
C ALA A 576 -11.43 4.83 6.49
N ALA A 577 -12.36 4.32 5.68
CA ALA A 577 -13.75 4.78 5.66
C ALA A 577 -14.45 4.55 7.01
N GLY A 578 -14.27 3.38 7.64
CA GLY A 578 -14.80 3.10 8.97
C GLY A 578 -14.27 4.05 10.04
N LYS A 579 -12.96 4.35 10.04
CA LYS A 579 -12.34 5.33 10.96
C LYS A 579 -12.89 6.74 10.71
N LYS A 580 -13.00 7.14 9.44
CA LYS A 580 -13.53 8.44 9.03
C LYS A 580 -14.99 8.60 9.47
N ALA A 581 -15.81 7.59 9.22
CA ALA A 581 -17.21 7.57 9.65
C ALA A 581 -17.33 7.70 11.19
N ALA A 582 -16.56 6.93 11.96
CA ALA A 582 -16.57 7.04 13.42
C ALA A 582 -16.23 8.47 13.90
N TYR A 583 -15.24 9.13 13.28
CA TYR A 583 -14.87 10.50 13.62
C TYR A 583 -16.03 11.48 13.37
N PHE A 584 -16.64 11.44 12.19
CA PHE A 584 -17.72 12.35 11.82
C PHE A 584 -19.05 12.06 12.52
N ILE A 585 -19.38 10.80 12.77
CA ILE A 585 -20.53 10.42 13.61
C ILE A 585 -20.34 10.96 15.03
N ASN A 586 -19.17 10.81 15.63
CA ASN A 586 -18.91 11.39 16.95
C ASN A 586 -18.99 12.92 16.95
N ARG A 587 -18.65 13.60 15.84
CA ARG A 587 -18.85 15.05 15.73
C ARG A 587 -20.33 15.41 15.65
N TYR A 588 -21.08 14.74 14.79
CA TYR A 588 -22.52 14.90 14.64
C TYR A 588 -23.25 14.71 15.98
N LEU A 589 -22.92 13.66 16.73
CA LEU A 589 -23.53 13.36 18.04
C LEU A 589 -23.12 14.29 19.19
N LYS A 590 -22.09 15.13 18.99
CA LYS A 590 -21.59 16.11 19.96
C LYS A 590 -22.12 17.53 19.72
N GLU A 591 -22.71 17.81 18.57
CA GLU A 591 -23.18 19.15 18.20
C GLU A 591 -24.55 19.53 18.83
N ASP A 592 -24.94 18.86 19.93
CA ASP A 592 -26.06 19.22 20.82
C ASP A 592 -25.60 19.76 22.20
#